data_AF-A0AAV4FN06-F1
#
_entry.id   AF-A0AAV4FN06-F1
#
_cell.length_a   1.000
_cell.length_b   1.000
_cell.length_c   1.000
_cell.angle_alpha   90.00
_cell.angle_beta   90.00
_cell.angle_gamma   90.00
#
_symmetry.space_group_name_H-M   'P 1'
#
loop_
_entity.id
_entity.type
_entity.pdbx_description
1 polymer ?
#
loop_
_entity_poly.entity_id
_entity_poly.type
_entity_poly.pdbx_seq_one_letter_code
_entity_poly.pdbx_strand_id
1 'polypeptide(L)'
;MGGEDHDDTKPAKSSITDLKIQNIAYGLFRAVDGPVTYFREKVVEPLQRRNTEKFYHRQFKRVPTIDQCEFDDAVCIFEADQQFFRDKQIDSNIVKFLRQRMIECITWEGPDSQHKCRKLQDEYETAATNWFIKYGDIRTHKGSIEAYMKQKHRLIWERQHPDIKLH
;
A
#
# COMPACT_ATOMS: atom_id res chain seq x y z
N MET A 1 64.95 13.83 -12.24
CA MET A 1 65.07 12.38 -12.50
C MET A 1 64.73 11.66 -11.21
N GLY A 2 63.74 10.79 -11.23
CA GLY A 2 63.24 10.06 -10.05
C GLY A 2 61.72 10.02 -10.09
N GLY A 3 61.19 9.02 -10.79
CA GLY A 3 59.75 8.77 -10.91
C GLY A 3 59.18 8.15 -9.65
N GLU A 4 57.93 8.50 -9.36
CA GLU A 4 57.10 7.79 -8.39
C GLU A 4 56.34 6.70 -9.15
N ASP A 5 56.62 5.45 -8.80
CA ASP A 5 55.93 4.27 -9.31
C ASP A 5 54.49 4.26 -8.79
N HIS A 6 53.52 4.42 -9.69
CA HIS A 6 52.13 4.12 -9.41
C HIS A 6 51.97 2.59 -9.36
N ASP A 7 51.87 2.05 -8.15
CA ASP A 7 51.41 0.68 -7.89
C ASP A 7 49.93 0.56 -8.27
N ASP A 8 49.72 0.12 -9.51
CA ASP A 8 48.42 -0.03 -10.15
C ASP A 8 47.83 -1.41 -9.81
N THR A 9 47.66 -1.71 -8.52
CA THR A 9 46.93 -2.91 -8.08
C THR A 9 45.42 -2.69 -8.23
N LYS A 10 44.92 -2.79 -9.47
CA LYS A 10 43.48 -2.72 -9.78
C LYS A 10 42.81 -4.06 -9.45
N PRO A 11 41.73 -4.10 -8.65
CA PRO A 11 40.98 -5.33 -8.42
C PRO A 11 40.34 -5.77 -9.75
N ALA A 12 40.60 -7.03 -10.13
CA ALA A 12 40.00 -7.67 -11.29
C ALA A 12 38.47 -7.57 -11.22
N LYS A 13 37.89 -6.69 -12.03
CA LYS A 13 36.45 -6.59 -12.23
C LYS A 13 36.03 -7.80 -13.06
N SER A 14 35.62 -8.90 -12.41
CA SER A 14 34.89 -9.98 -13.07
C SER A 14 33.57 -9.40 -13.58
N SER A 15 33.57 -9.07 -14.86
CA SER A 15 32.43 -8.45 -15.53
C SER A 15 31.25 -9.41 -15.55
N ILE A 16 30.09 -8.91 -15.15
CA ILE A 16 28.77 -9.57 -15.21
C ILE A 16 28.39 -10.00 -16.66
N THR A 17 29.23 -9.67 -17.65
CA THR A 17 29.10 -9.99 -19.08
C THR A 17 29.88 -11.22 -19.53
N ASP A 18 30.54 -11.98 -18.64
CA ASP A 18 31.24 -13.20 -19.04
C ASP A 18 30.24 -14.25 -19.58
N LEU A 19 30.38 -14.61 -20.86
CA LEU A 19 29.54 -15.61 -21.56
C LEU A 19 29.47 -16.95 -20.80
N LYS A 20 30.54 -17.33 -20.10
CA LYS A 20 30.58 -18.55 -19.27
C LYS A 20 29.64 -18.44 -18.07
N ILE A 21 29.62 -17.30 -17.39
CA ILE A 21 28.75 -17.05 -16.23
C ILE A 21 27.29 -16.97 -16.69
N GLN A 22 27.03 -16.33 -17.83
CA GLN A 22 25.68 -16.27 -18.43
C GLN A 22 25.15 -17.67 -18.79
N ASN A 23 25.97 -18.52 -19.40
CA ASN A 23 25.56 -19.89 -19.74
C ASN A 23 25.31 -20.75 -18.50
N ILE A 24 26.11 -20.59 -17.43
CA ILE A 24 25.89 -21.28 -16.15
C ILE A 24 24.61 -20.78 -15.48
N ALA A 25 24.37 -19.46 -15.44
CA ALA A 25 23.16 -18.87 -14.87
C ALA A 25 21.91 -19.31 -15.65
N TYR A 26 21.98 -19.33 -16.98
CA TYR A 26 20.89 -19.80 -17.84
C TYR A 26 20.64 -21.31 -17.67
N GLY A 27 21.69 -22.11 -17.52
CA GLY A 27 21.59 -23.53 -17.21
C GLY A 27 20.91 -23.80 -15.86
N LEU A 28 21.28 -23.04 -14.83
CA LEU A 28 20.66 -23.11 -13.50
C LEU A 28 19.19 -22.68 -13.54
N PHE A 29 18.90 -21.56 -14.22
CA PHE A 29 17.54 -21.07 -14.41
C PHE A 29 16.67 -22.13 -15.09
N ARG A 30 17.15 -22.73 -16.19
CA ARG A 30 16.40 -23.77 -16.92
C ARG A 30 16.23 -25.06 -16.13
N ALA A 31 17.20 -25.44 -15.31
CA ALA A 31 17.12 -26.61 -14.45
C ALA A 31 16.03 -26.48 -13.37
N VAL A 32 15.72 -25.25 -12.94
CA VAL A 32 14.68 -24.95 -11.95
C VAL A 32 13.34 -24.60 -12.62
N ASP A 33 13.35 -23.79 -13.66
CA ASP A 33 12.14 -23.30 -14.33
C ASP A 33 11.43 -24.41 -15.13
N GLY A 34 12.19 -25.35 -15.72
CA GLY A 34 11.66 -26.52 -16.42
C GLY A 34 10.69 -27.36 -15.57
N PRO A 35 11.10 -27.88 -14.40
CA PRO A 35 10.21 -28.65 -13.54
C PRO A 35 9.06 -27.82 -12.94
N VAL A 36 9.28 -26.53 -12.65
CA VAL A 36 8.23 -25.63 -12.12
C VAL A 36 7.14 -25.40 -13.17
N THR A 37 7.53 -25.12 -14.42
CA THR A 37 6.60 -24.91 -15.53
C THR A 37 5.84 -26.20 -15.83
N TYR A 38 6.53 -27.35 -15.83
CA TYR A 38 5.88 -28.67 -15.96
C TYR A 38 4.82 -28.91 -14.87
N PHE A 39 5.13 -28.62 -13.61
CA PHE A 39 4.19 -28.78 -12.50
C PHE A 39 2.97 -27.85 -12.64
N ARG A 40 3.19 -26.59 -13.04
CA ARG A 40 2.10 -25.64 -13.30
C ARG A 40 1.16 -26.18 -14.38
N GLU A 41 1.69 -26.58 -15.53
CA GLU A 41 0.88 -27.00 -16.68
C GLU A 41 0.20 -28.35 -16.47
N LYS A 42 0.90 -29.33 -15.86
CA LYS A 42 0.39 -30.70 -15.76
C LYS A 42 -0.41 -30.98 -14.49
N VAL A 43 -0.18 -30.24 -13.41
CA VAL A 43 -0.86 -30.46 -12.12
C VAL A 43 -1.80 -29.31 -11.80
N VAL A 44 -1.29 -28.08 -11.72
CA VAL A 44 -2.06 -26.93 -11.20
C VAL A 44 -3.21 -26.54 -12.13
N GLU A 45 -2.93 -26.33 -13.42
CA GLU A 45 -3.94 -25.90 -14.38
C GLU A 45 -5.14 -26.85 -14.53
N PRO A 46 -4.97 -28.18 -14.70
CA PRO A 46 -6.12 -29.09 -14.79
C PRO A 46 -6.90 -29.20 -13.49
N LEU A 47 -6.25 -29.08 -12.32
CA LEU A 47 -6.94 -28.99 -11.03
C LEU A 47 -7.77 -27.71 -10.93
N GLN A 48 -7.20 -26.57 -11.33
CA GLN A 48 -7.89 -25.29 -11.32
C GLN A 48 -9.09 -25.28 -12.27
N ARG A 49 -8.98 -25.88 -13.47
CA ARG A 49 -10.09 -26.03 -14.43
C ARG A 49 -11.23 -26.91 -13.90
N ARG A 50 -10.93 -27.91 -13.07
CA ARG A 50 -11.95 -28.77 -12.44
C ARG A 50 -12.62 -28.10 -11.23
N ASN A 51 -11.91 -27.19 -10.55
CA ASN A 51 -12.38 -26.51 -9.34
C ASN A 51 -12.62 -25.01 -9.56
N THR A 52 -13.23 -24.64 -10.69
CA THR A 52 -13.62 -23.25 -10.97
C THR A 52 -14.93 -22.90 -10.27
N GLU A 53 -14.94 -22.92 -8.94
CA GLU A 53 -16.04 -22.30 -8.20
C GLU A 53 -16.00 -20.79 -8.41
N LYS A 54 -17.15 -20.20 -8.76
CA LYS A 54 -17.24 -18.75 -9.01
C LYS A 54 -17.31 -18.04 -7.67
N PHE A 55 -16.33 -17.19 -7.38
CA PHE A 55 -16.39 -16.25 -6.27
C PHE A 55 -16.85 -14.87 -6.77
N TYR A 56 -17.68 -14.20 -5.98
CA TYR A 56 -18.18 -12.86 -6.29
C TYR A 56 -17.73 -11.88 -5.20
N HIS A 57 -17.44 -10.65 -5.61
CA HIS A 57 -17.17 -9.59 -4.65
C HIS A 57 -18.48 -9.18 -3.97
N ARG A 58 -18.52 -9.26 -2.64
CA ARG A 58 -19.69 -8.84 -1.86
C ARG A 58 -19.86 -7.33 -1.95
N GLN A 59 -21.03 -6.90 -2.41
CA GLN A 59 -21.40 -5.49 -2.43
C GLN A 59 -22.27 -5.16 -1.22
N PHE A 60 -21.86 -4.17 -0.45
CA PHE A 60 -22.63 -3.67 0.68
C PHE A 60 -23.37 -2.41 0.30
N LYS A 61 -24.68 -2.38 0.54
CA LYS A 61 -25.47 -1.15 0.42
C LYS A 61 -25.09 -0.18 1.54
N ARG A 62 -25.24 1.11 1.28
CA ARG A 62 -25.04 2.16 2.28
C ARG A 62 -26.23 2.16 3.25
N VAL A 63 -25.91 2.37 4.51
CA VAL A 63 -26.81 2.53 5.65
C VAL A 63 -26.82 4.03 6.02
N PRO A 64 -27.88 4.56 6.66
CA PRO A 64 -27.82 5.89 7.28
C PRO A 64 -26.59 6.05 8.17
N THR A 65 -26.03 7.26 8.14
CA THR A 65 -24.88 7.64 8.98
C THR A 65 -25.33 8.06 10.38
N ILE A 66 -24.38 8.13 11.31
CA ILE A 66 -24.66 8.36 12.74
C ILE A 66 -25.34 9.69 13.06
N ASP A 67 -25.25 10.68 12.17
CA ASP A 67 -25.91 11.98 12.27
C ASP A 67 -27.42 11.92 11.98
N GLN A 68 -27.88 10.88 11.28
CA GLN A 68 -29.29 10.67 10.93
C GLN A 68 -30.02 9.75 11.91
N CYS A 69 -29.28 8.99 12.73
CA CYS A 69 -29.85 8.11 13.72
C CYS A 69 -30.35 8.88 14.96
N GLU A 70 -31.42 8.39 15.56
CA GLU A 70 -31.87 8.84 16.89
C GLU A 70 -30.94 8.28 17.98
N PHE A 71 -30.80 9.02 19.10
CA PHE A 71 -29.87 8.65 20.17
C PHE A 71 -30.21 7.32 20.87
N ASP A 72 -31.49 6.99 20.95
CA ASP A 72 -31.97 5.79 21.65
C ASP A 72 -32.13 4.58 20.70
N ASP A 73 -31.95 4.75 19.39
CA ASP A 73 -32.02 3.67 18.42
C ASP A 73 -30.68 2.91 18.30
N ALA A 74 -30.52 1.91 19.16
CA ALA A 74 -29.35 1.06 19.18
C ALA A 74 -29.13 0.28 17.87
N VAL A 75 -30.17 0.00 17.09
CA VAL A 75 -30.06 -0.76 15.84
C VAL A 75 -29.46 0.13 14.75
N CYS A 76 -29.96 1.35 14.59
CA CYS A 76 -29.40 2.32 13.63
C CYS A 76 -27.93 2.61 13.93
N ILE A 77 -27.60 2.84 15.21
CA ILE A 77 -26.23 3.09 15.66
C ILE A 77 -25.32 1.89 15.34
N PHE A 78 -25.79 0.67 15.60
CA PHE A 78 -25.03 -0.54 15.32
C PHE A 78 -24.73 -0.71 13.82
N GLU A 79 -25.73 -0.52 12.96
CA GLU A 79 -25.52 -0.64 11.50
C GLU A 79 -24.56 0.43 10.96
N ALA A 80 -24.68 1.67 11.47
CA ALA A 80 -23.78 2.78 11.14
C ALA A 80 -22.34 2.48 11.59
N ASP A 81 -22.15 1.91 12.78
CA ASP A 81 -20.84 1.48 13.29
C ASP A 81 -20.24 0.37 12.44
N GLN A 82 -21.02 -0.63 12.03
CA GLN A 82 -20.54 -1.68 11.14
C GLN A 82 -20.13 -1.13 9.77
N GLN A 83 -20.84 -0.13 9.25
CA GLN A 83 -20.40 0.57 8.04
C GLN A 83 -19.10 1.32 8.27
N PHE A 84 -18.99 2.06 9.37
CA PHE A 84 -17.79 2.81 9.72
C PHE A 84 -16.54 1.92 9.84
N PHE A 85 -16.66 0.75 10.49
CA PHE A 85 -15.52 -0.18 10.61
C PHE A 85 -15.09 -0.75 9.25
N ARG A 86 -16.04 -1.06 8.36
CA ARG A 86 -15.73 -1.49 6.99
C ARG A 86 -15.05 -0.39 6.19
N ASP A 87 -15.56 0.83 6.25
CA ASP A 87 -14.96 1.98 5.57
C ASP A 87 -13.56 2.27 6.13
N LYS A 88 -13.33 2.13 7.45
CA LYS A 88 -12.00 2.25 8.06
C LYS A 88 -11.01 1.20 7.56
N GLN A 89 -11.44 -0.04 7.36
CA GLN A 89 -10.61 -1.09 6.78
C GLN A 89 -10.26 -0.78 5.32
N ILE A 90 -11.22 -0.30 4.55
CA ILE A 90 -11.01 0.12 3.15
C ILE A 90 -10.01 1.27 3.10
N ASP A 91 -10.20 2.33 3.89
CA ASP A 91 -9.31 3.49 3.93
C ASP A 91 -7.88 3.10 4.36
N SER A 92 -7.75 2.19 5.33
CA SER A 92 -6.44 1.64 5.74
C SER A 92 -5.74 0.89 4.60
N ASN A 93 -6.50 0.13 3.81
CA ASN A 93 -5.97 -0.58 2.64
C ASN A 93 -5.58 0.38 1.51
N ILE A 94 -6.32 1.47 1.31
CA ILE A 94 -5.96 2.51 0.33
C ILE A 94 -4.60 3.12 0.68
N VAL A 95 -4.39 3.51 1.93
CA VAL A 95 -3.10 4.06 2.39
C VAL A 95 -1.98 3.03 2.24
N LYS A 96 -2.25 1.76 2.56
CA LYS A 96 -1.29 0.66 2.38
C LYS A 96 -0.89 0.49 0.91
N PHE A 97 -1.85 0.57 -0.01
CA PHE A 97 -1.59 0.46 -1.45
C PHE A 97 -0.75 1.63 -1.97
N LEU A 98 -1.08 2.87 -1.57
CA LEU A 98 -0.30 4.05 -1.94
C LEU A 98 1.14 3.96 -1.41
N ARG A 99 1.33 3.47 -0.18
CA ARG A 99 2.65 3.20 0.39
C ARG A 99 3.42 2.18 -0.45
N GLN A 100 2.78 1.09 -0.85
CA GLN A 100 3.42 0.06 -1.66
C GLN A 100 3.90 0.63 -3.00
N ARG A 101 3.07 1.42 -3.68
CA ARG A 101 3.45 2.09 -4.94
C ARG A 101 4.63 3.04 -4.78
N MET A 102 4.66 3.79 -3.68
CA MET A 102 5.78 4.67 -3.36
C MET A 102 7.08 3.86 -3.17
N ILE A 103 7.03 2.76 -2.40
CA ILE A 103 8.19 1.89 -2.16
C ILE A 103 8.66 1.22 -3.45
N GLU A 104 7.75 0.74 -4.29
CA GLU A 104 8.07 0.16 -5.61
C GLU A 104 8.80 1.17 -6.50
N CYS A 105 8.33 2.43 -6.54
CA CYS A 105 8.99 3.48 -7.31
C CYS A 105 10.40 3.78 -6.77
N ILE A 106 10.56 3.91 -5.45
CA ILE A 106 11.87 4.17 -4.82
C ILE A 106 12.84 3.03 -5.12
N THR A 107 12.35 1.77 -5.05
CA THR A 107 13.16 0.58 -5.32
C THR A 107 13.58 0.50 -6.79
N TRP A 108 12.72 0.91 -7.72
CA TRP A 108 12.99 0.89 -9.15
C TRP A 108 13.95 2.00 -9.60
N GLU A 109 13.75 3.23 -9.14
CA GLU A 109 14.54 4.40 -9.57
C GLU A 109 15.88 4.54 -8.83
N GLY A 110 16.01 3.95 -7.64
CA GLY A 110 17.23 4.00 -6.84
C GLY A 110 17.68 5.44 -6.50
N PRO A 111 18.83 5.91 -7.01
CA PRO A 111 19.37 7.22 -6.65
C PRO A 111 18.53 8.42 -7.12
N ASP A 112 17.79 8.31 -8.23
CA ASP A 112 16.97 9.40 -8.80
C ASP A 112 15.55 9.47 -8.22
N SER A 113 15.26 8.64 -7.21
CA SER A 113 13.92 8.47 -6.63
C SER A 113 13.30 9.77 -6.12
N GLN A 114 14.11 10.70 -5.61
CA GLN A 114 13.67 11.98 -5.04
C GLN A 114 12.88 12.84 -6.05
N HIS A 115 13.29 12.85 -7.32
CA HIS A 115 12.63 13.66 -8.34
C HIS A 115 11.50 12.89 -9.04
N LYS A 116 11.74 11.62 -9.40
CA LYS A 116 10.80 10.84 -10.21
C LYS A 116 9.61 10.32 -9.40
N CYS A 117 9.81 9.97 -8.12
CA CYS A 117 8.77 9.42 -7.26
C CYS A 117 7.99 10.47 -6.45
N ARG A 118 8.33 11.76 -6.58
CA ARG A 118 7.74 12.84 -5.78
C ARG A 118 6.20 12.85 -5.80
N LYS A 119 5.59 12.68 -6.98
CA LYS A 119 4.13 12.65 -7.09
C LYS A 119 3.49 11.53 -6.25
N LEU A 120 4.09 10.33 -6.26
CA LEU A 120 3.57 9.19 -5.48
C LEU A 120 3.76 9.41 -3.98
N GLN A 121 4.85 10.09 -3.60
CA GLN A 121 5.09 10.48 -2.21
C GLN A 121 4.04 11.51 -1.75
N ASP A 122 3.79 12.56 -2.53
CA ASP A 122 2.80 13.59 -2.22
C ASP A 122 1.37 12.98 -2.10
N GLU A 123 1.02 12.05 -3.00
CA GLU A 123 -0.25 11.30 -2.95
C GLU A 123 -0.36 10.46 -1.66
N TYR A 124 0.72 9.76 -1.28
CA TYR A 124 0.76 8.98 -0.05
C TYR A 124 0.67 9.87 1.20
N GLU A 125 1.43 10.96 1.26
CA GLU A 125 1.43 11.89 2.40
C GLU A 125 0.07 12.56 2.57
N THR A 126 -0.56 12.98 1.47
CA THR A 126 -1.93 13.53 1.50
C THR A 126 -2.94 12.49 2.00
N ALA A 127 -2.87 11.26 1.49
CA ALA A 127 -3.78 10.19 1.90
C ALA A 127 -3.57 9.76 3.36
N ALA A 128 -2.32 9.66 3.80
CA ALA A 128 -1.96 9.35 5.18
C ALA A 128 -2.42 10.44 6.14
N THR A 129 -2.27 11.71 5.77
CA THR A 129 -2.76 12.86 6.54
C THR A 129 -4.29 12.83 6.65
N ASN A 130 -5.01 12.63 5.54
CA ASN A 130 -6.46 12.52 5.55
C ASN A 130 -6.96 11.33 6.40
N TRP A 131 -6.27 10.20 6.33
CA TRP A 131 -6.56 9.04 7.17
C TRP A 131 -6.36 9.35 8.65
N PHE A 132 -5.27 10.03 9.01
CA PHE A 132 -4.99 10.42 10.39
C PHE A 132 -5.96 11.49 10.92
N ILE A 133 -6.37 12.44 10.09
CA ILE A 133 -7.41 13.42 10.44
C ILE A 133 -8.71 12.70 10.81
N LYS A 134 -9.11 11.68 10.06
CA LYS A 134 -10.36 10.94 10.32
C LYS A 134 -10.24 9.94 11.48
N TYR A 135 -9.16 9.16 11.55
CA TYR A 135 -9.05 8.01 12.45
C TYR A 135 -7.97 8.12 13.54
N GLY A 136 -7.05 9.07 13.43
CA GLY A 136 -5.99 9.31 14.39
C GLY A 136 -6.54 9.74 15.76
N ASP A 137 -5.81 9.46 16.83
CA ASP A 137 -6.16 9.83 18.22
C ASP A 137 -7.51 9.29 18.75
N ILE A 138 -8.21 8.47 17.97
CA ILE A 138 -9.40 7.74 18.40
C ILE A 138 -8.94 6.45 19.08
N ARG A 139 -9.49 6.14 20.27
CA ARG A 139 -9.17 4.90 20.99
C ARG A 139 -9.58 3.65 20.20
N THR A 140 -8.90 2.54 20.46
CA THR A 140 -8.94 1.29 19.69
C THR A 140 -10.31 0.58 19.58
N HIS A 141 -11.32 1.00 20.35
CA HIS A 141 -12.67 0.37 20.40
C HIS A 141 -13.81 1.38 20.29
N LYS A 142 -13.57 2.47 19.55
CA LYS A 142 -14.52 3.57 19.42
C LYS A 142 -15.13 3.59 18.01
N GLY A 143 -16.42 3.88 17.95
CA GLY A 143 -17.28 3.72 16.79
C GLY A 143 -17.41 4.99 15.97
N SER A 144 -18.51 5.07 15.22
CA SER A 144 -18.87 6.21 14.38
C SER A 144 -19.14 7.48 15.19
N ILE A 145 -19.65 7.36 16.42
CA ILE A 145 -19.97 8.49 17.31
C ILE A 145 -18.72 9.30 17.63
N GLU A 146 -17.61 8.66 18.02
CA GLU A 146 -16.39 9.40 18.37
C GLU A 146 -15.73 10.05 17.15
N ALA A 147 -15.76 9.39 15.99
CA ALA A 147 -15.31 10.01 14.75
C ALA A 147 -16.13 11.24 14.39
N TYR A 148 -17.45 11.18 14.62
CA TYR A 148 -18.35 12.31 14.41
C TYR A 148 -18.09 13.46 15.41
N MET A 149 -17.82 13.16 16.68
CA MET A 149 -17.44 14.19 17.66
C MET A 149 -16.09 14.84 17.33
N LYS A 150 -15.12 14.06 16.83
CA LYS A 150 -13.85 14.59 16.32
C LYS A 150 -14.09 15.54 15.14
N GLN A 151 -14.93 15.15 14.19
CA GLN A 151 -15.31 15.99 13.06
C GLN A 151 -15.97 17.29 13.51
N LYS A 152 -16.90 17.23 14.46
CA LYS A 152 -17.54 18.41 15.06
C LYS A 152 -16.53 19.35 15.71
N HIS A 153 -15.59 18.80 16.49
CA HIS A 153 -14.55 19.60 17.14
C HIS A 153 -13.74 20.39 16.10
N ARG A 154 -13.35 19.73 15.00
CA ARG A 154 -12.65 20.38 13.88
C ARG A 154 -13.47 21.50 13.26
N LEU A 155 -14.76 21.25 12.94
CA LEU A 155 -15.63 22.27 12.33
C LEU A 155 -15.86 23.48 13.25
N ILE A 156 -15.97 23.25 14.57
CA ILE A 156 -16.08 24.34 15.55
C ILE A 156 -14.79 25.17 15.57
N TRP A 157 -13.63 24.52 15.52
CA TRP A 157 -12.33 25.18 15.51
C TRP A 157 -12.12 26.00 14.22
N GLU A 158 -12.47 25.46 13.05
CA GLU A 158 -12.39 26.18 11.76
C GLU A 158 -13.29 27.41 11.72
N ARG A 159 -14.47 27.32 12.34
CA ARG A 159 -15.36 28.47 12.50
C ARG A 159 -14.77 29.57 13.39
N GLN A 160 -13.96 29.22 14.37
CA GLN A 160 -13.30 30.17 15.27
C GLN A 160 -12.05 30.82 14.66
N HIS A 161 -11.39 30.13 13.72
CA HIS A 161 -10.13 30.57 13.09
C HIS A 161 -10.28 30.59 11.56
N PRO A 162 -11.08 31.52 10.99
CA PRO A 162 -11.33 31.57 9.55
C PRO A 162 -10.09 31.94 8.72
N ASP A 163 -9.07 32.53 9.35
CA ASP A 163 -7.80 32.94 8.77
C ASP A 163 -6.80 31.78 8.63
N ILE A 164 -6.93 30.72 9.42
CA ILE A 164 -6.00 29.58 9.42
C ILE A 164 -6.59 28.44 8.56
N LYS A 165 -5.96 28.16 7.41
CA LYS A 165 -6.27 26.98 6.59
C LYS A 165 -5.46 25.78 7.05
N LEU A 166 -6.13 24.72 7.48
CA LEU A 166 -5.52 23.46 7.94
C LEU A 166 -5.00 22.57 6.79
N HIS A 167 -5.25 22.94 5.53
CA HIS A 167 -4.83 22.24 4.31
C HIS A 167 -4.80 23.22 3.12
#